data_AF-A0A965UJR2-F1
#
_entry.id   AF-A0A965UJR2-F1
#
_cell.length_a   1.000
_cell.length_b   1.000
_cell.length_c   1.000
_cell.angle_alpha   90.00
_cell.angle_beta   90.00
_cell.angle_gamma   90.00
#
_symmetry.space_group_name_H-M   'P 1'
#
loop_
_entity.id
_entity.type
_entity.pdbx_description
1 polymer ?
#
loop_
_entity_poly.entity_id
_entity_poly.type
_entity_poly.pdbx_seq_one_letter_code
_entity_poly.pdbx_strand_id
1 'polypeptide(L)'
;MIAIITQEGLELAPAAVLTPHVLDNSQEIVVTRNFRQARIRVWKVGGVVDHPEAYMLVQMGVAVPGDEKCAVAAGMSEEQIAAAQHAAERLRAGIHPSDFSAYDAGLMSGYNGDGTHKPGLNGAKINAN
;
A
#
# COMPACT_ATOMS: atom_id res chain seq x y z
N MET A 1 -13.59 -15.24 -3.85
CA MET A 1 -12.13 -15.39 -3.60
C MET A 1 -11.78 -14.24 -2.70
N ILE A 2 -11.08 -14.53 -1.61
CA ILE A 2 -10.96 -13.56 -0.53
C ILE A 2 -9.50 -13.09 -0.40
N ALA A 3 -9.31 -11.77 -0.38
CA ALA A 3 -8.05 -11.15 0.02
C ALA A 3 -8.28 -10.22 1.22
N ILE A 4 -7.29 -10.12 2.10
CA ILE A 4 -7.34 -9.27 3.29
C ILE A 4 -6.36 -8.12 3.08
N ILE A 5 -6.86 -6.90 3.10
CA ILE A 5 -6.05 -5.70 2.91
C ILE A 5 -5.06 -5.55 4.07
N THR A 6 -3.79 -5.36 3.74
CA THR A 6 -2.72 -5.14 4.74
C THR A 6 -2.23 -3.71 4.78
N GLN A 7 -2.55 -2.91 3.76
CA GLN A 7 -2.11 -1.53 3.65
C GLN A 7 -3.28 -0.53 3.73
N GLU A 8 -3.08 0.55 4.49
CA GLU A 8 -4.05 1.65 4.59
C GLU A 8 -4.14 2.45 3.28
N GLY A 9 -5.30 3.07 3.01
CA GLY A 9 -5.42 4.10 1.97
C GLY A 9 -5.57 3.60 0.54
N LEU A 10 -5.86 2.31 0.33
CA LEU A 10 -6.23 1.80 -0.98
C LEU A 10 -7.61 2.34 -1.38
N GLU A 11 -7.65 3.24 -2.36
CA GLU A 11 -8.88 3.89 -2.80
C GLU A 11 -9.82 2.94 -3.54
N LEU A 12 -11.10 3.02 -3.20
CA LEU A 12 -12.19 2.42 -3.95
C LEU A 12 -12.58 3.31 -5.11
N ALA A 13 -12.74 2.72 -6.29
CA ALA A 13 -13.18 3.46 -7.46
C ALA A 13 -14.50 4.20 -7.17
N PRO A 14 -14.60 5.50 -7.49
CA PRO A 14 -15.78 6.30 -7.13
C PRO A 14 -17.06 5.86 -7.83
N ALA A 15 -16.95 5.16 -8.97
CA ALA A 15 -18.07 4.61 -9.71
C ALA A 15 -18.47 3.18 -9.26
N ALA A 16 -17.75 2.58 -8.30
CA ALA A 16 -18.05 1.23 -7.85
C ALA A 16 -19.40 1.21 -7.12
N VAL A 17 -20.27 0.26 -7.49
CA VAL A 17 -21.49 -0.03 -6.73
C VAL A 17 -21.08 -0.77 -5.46
N LEU A 18 -21.17 -0.09 -4.32
CA LEU A 18 -20.70 -0.63 -3.05
C LEU A 18 -21.80 -1.49 -2.42
N THR A 19 -21.49 -2.75 -2.17
CA THR A 19 -22.34 -3.63 -1.36
C THR A 19 -22.20 -3.27 0.13
N PRO A 20 -23.16 -3.64 0.99
CA PRO A 20 -23.05 -3.39 2.44
C PRO A 20 -21.75 -3.90 3.04
N HIS A 21 -21.31 -5.09 2.62
CA HIS A 21 -20.04 -5.67 3.04
C HIS A 21 -18.82 -4.77 2.70
N VAL A 22 -18.80 -4.16 1.51
CA VAL A 22 -17.74 -3.23 1.11
C VAL A 22 -17.79 -1.94 1.93
N LEU A 23 -18.99 -1.47 2.27
CA LEU A 23 -19.16 -0.28 3.11
C LEU A 23 -18.59 -0.49 4.52
N ASP A 24 -18.82 -1.66 5.12
CA ASP A 24 -18.34 -1.98 6.47
C ASP A 24 -16.80 -2.05 6.53
N ASN A 25 -16.18 -2.58 5.47
CA ASN A 25 -14.74 -2.75 5.32
C ASN A 25 -14.01 -1.50 4.78
N SER A 26 -14.72 -0.39 4.58
CA SER A 26 -14.15 0.85 4.06
C SER A 26 -14.43 2.05 4.95
N GLN A 27 -13.68 3.13 4.73
CA GLN A 27 -13.84 4.41 5.41
C GLN A 27 -13.76 5.56 4.42
N GLU A 28 -14.45 6.66 4.73
CA GLU A 28 -14.35 7.90 3.95
C GLU A 28 -13.27 8.79 4.52
N ILE A 29 -12.42 9.30 3.64
CA ILE A 29 -11.39 10.27 3.98
C ILE A 29 -11.50 11.48 3.07
N VAL A 30 -11.07 12.63 3.57
CA VAL A 30 -10.96 13.86 2.78
C VAL A 30 -9.53 13.98 2.29
N VAL A 31 -9.35 14.04 0.97
CA VAL A 31 -8.05 14.23 0.33
C VAL A 31 -8.06 15.51 -0.48
N THR A 32 -6.92 16.19 -0.54
CA THR A 32 -6.76 17.35 -1.41
C THR A 32 -6.23 16.89 -2.76
N ARG A 33 -7.00 17.11 -3.84
CA ARG A 33 -6.62 16.84 -5.23
C ARG A 33 -6.76 18.11 -6.04
N ASN A 34 -5.71 18.50 -6.78
CA ASN A 34 -5.71 19.70 -7.63
C ASN A 34 -6.26 20.94 -6.89
N PHE A 35 -5.77 21.17 -5.66
CA PHE A 35 -6.20 22.27 -4.78
C PHE A 35 -7.68 22.25 -4.38
N ARG A 36 -8.38 21.12 -4.55
CA ARG A 36 -9.77 20.93 -4.12
C ARG A 36 -9.86 19.80 -3.12
N GLN A 37 -10.72 19.94 -2.11
CA GLN A 37 -11.05 18.85 -1.21
C GLN A 37 -12.01 17.89 -1.92
N ALA A 38 -11.63 16.61 -1.98
CA ALA A 38 -12.45 15.52 -2.48
C ALA A 38 -12.68 14.51 -1.36
N ARG A 39 -13.92 14.02 -1.24
CA ARG A 39 -14.22 12.88 -0.39
C ARG A 39 -14.01 11.62 -1.20
N ILE A 40 -13.13 10.75 -0.73
CA ILE A 40 -12.88 9.45 -1.34
C ILE A 40 -13.12 8.37 -0.30
N ARG A 41 -13.41 7.16 -0.78
CA ARG A 41 -13.54 6.00 0.08
C ARG A 41 -12.33 5.12 -0.09
N VAL A 42 -11.77 4.65 1.01
CA VAL A 42 -10.59 3.77 1.05
C VAL A 42 -10.90 2.52 1.83
N TRP A 43 -10.26 1.41 1.48
CA TRP A 43 -10.28 0.21 2.29
C TRP A 43 -9.57 0.43 3.62
N LYS A 44 -10.10 -0.17 4.68
CA LYS A 44 -9.43 -0.26 5.99
C LYS A 44 -8.41 -1.39 5.96
N VAL A 45 -7.34 -1.29 6.75
CA VAL A 45 -6.51 -2.47 7.04
C VAL A 45 -7.35 -3.54 7.73
N GLY A 46 -7.13 -4.80 7.35
CA GLY A 46 -7.96 -5.93 7.73
C GLY A 46 -9.27 -6.04 6.93
N GLY A 47 -9.54 -5.09 6.03
CA GLY A 47 -10.70 -5.12 5.16
C GLY A 47 -10.71 -6.38 4.29
N VAL A 48 -11.86 -7.06 4.26
CA VAL A 48 -12.05 -8.28 3.47
C VAL A 48 -12.57 -7.90 2.07
N VAL A 49 -11.87 -8.36 1.04
CA VAL A 49 -12.26 -8.20 -0.36
C VAL A 49 -12.65 -9.56 -0.90
N ASP A 50 -13.95 -9.78 -1.10
CA ASP A 50 -14.45 -10.96 -1.81
C ASP A 50 -14.72 -10.62 -3.28
N HIS A 51 -13.76 -10.92 -4.15
CA HIS A 51 -13.86 -10.68 -5.58
C HIS A 51 -13.10 -11.76 -6.38
N PRO A 52 -13.56 -12.17 -7.58
CA PRO A 52 -12.83 -13.09 -8.46
C PRO A 52 -11.43 -12.62 -8.90
N GLU A 53 -11.06 -11.36 -8.66
CA GLU A 53 -9.74 -10.81 -8.99
C GLU A 53 -8.98 -10.34 -7.74
N ALA A 54 -9.45 -10.72 -6.54
CA ALA A 54 -8.81 -10.33 -5.28
C ALA A 54 -7.34 -10.79 -5.18
N TYR A 55 -6.95 -11.85 -5.89
CA TYR A 55 -5.58 -12.35 -5.96
C TYR A 55 -4.59 -11.33 -6.55
N MET A 56 -5.04 -10.42 -7.42
CA MET A 56 -4.18 -9.38 -7.99
C MET A 56 -3.71 -8.39 -6.91
N LEU A 57 -4.53 -8.15 -5.87
CA LEU A 57 -4.14 -7.31 -4.73
C LEU A 57 -3.00 -7.96 -3.93
N VAL A 58 -2.99 -9.29 -3.85
CA VAL A 58 -1.90 -10.05 -3.23
C VAL A 58 -0.63 -9.93 -4.08
N GLN A 59 -0.75 -10.06 -5.41
CA GLN A 59 0.39 -9.90 -6.33
C GLN A 59 0.99 -8.50 -6.30
N MET A 60 0.17 -7.47 -6.07
CA MET A 60 0.63 -6.10 -5.90
C MET A 60 1.21 -5.81 -4.50
N GLY A 61 1.18 -6.76 -3.56
CA GLY A 61 1.70 -6.57 -2.21
C GLY A 61 0.85 -5.67 -1.31
N VAL A 62 -0.40 -5.40 -1.67
CA VAL A 62 -1.31 -4.55 -0.86
C VAL A 62 -2.26 -5.38 0.02
N ALA A 63 -2.33 -6.69 -0.22
CA ALA A 63 -3.18 -7.64 0.49
C ALA A 63 -2.47 -8.98 0.74
N VAL A 64 -3.06 -9.81 1.61
CA VAL A 64 -2.69 -11.21 1.82
C VAL A 64 -3.86 -12.13 1.43
N PRO A 65 -3.60 -13.38 1.01
CA PRO A 65 -4.68 -14.30 0.68
C PRO A 65 -5.49 -14.63 1.93
N GLY A 66 -6.82 -14.50 1.85
CA GLY A 66 -7.74 -14.84 2.94
C GLY A 66 -8.37 -16.23 2.81
N ASP A 67 -8.25 -16.87 1.64
CA ASP A 67 -8.66 -18.25 1.39
C ASP A 67 -7.62 -19.00 0.53
N GLU A 68 -7.71 -20.33 0.50
CA GLU A 68 -6.81 -21.20 -0.28
C GLU A 68 -6.93 -20.92 -1.79
N LYS A 69 -8.14 -20.60 -2.27
CA LYS A 69 -8.38 -20.29 -3.68
C LYS A 69 -7.60 -19.05 -4.12
N CYS A 70 -7.56 -18.01 -3.30
CA CYS A 70 -6.80 -16.80 -3.54
C CYS A 70 -5.29 -17.06 -3.47
N ALA A 71 -4.82 -17.89 -2.53
CA ALA A 71 -3.41 -18.27 -2.44
C ALA A 71 -2.95 -19.01 -3.71
N VAL A 72 -3.73 -19.98 -4.17
CA VAL A 72 -3.44 -20.73 -5.40
C VAL A 72 -3.49 -19.82 -6.63
N ALA A 73 -4.47 -18.92 -6.72
CA ALA A 73 -4.59 -17.98 -7.83
C ALA A 73 -3.47 -16.93 -7.86
N ALA A 74 -3.01 -16.47 -6.68
CA ALA A 74 -1.88 -15.56 -6.57
C ALA A 74 -0.57 -16.24 -7.03
N GLY A 75 -0.41 -17.54 -6.72
CA GLY A 75 0.71 -18.35 -7.20
C GLY A 75 2.06 -17.90 -6.66
N MET A 76 2.09 -17.25 -5.49
CA MET A 76 3.28 -16.69 -4.87
C MET A 76 3.63 -17.42 -3.58
N SER A 77 4.92 -17.62 -3.35
CA SER A 77 5.46 -18.02 -2.04
C SER A 77 5.37 -16.88 -1.03
N GLU A 78 5.47 -17.20 0.26
CA GLU A 78 5.48 -16.20 1.33
C GLU A 78 6.60 -15.17 1.16
N GLU A 79 7.79 -15.61 0.72
CA GLU A 79 8.93 -14.73 0.44
C GLU A 79 8.64 -13.75 -0.70
N GLN A 80 7.94 -14.21 -1.75
CA GLN A 80 7.53 -13.35 -2.86
C GLN A 80 6.45 -12.36 -2.43
N ILE A 81 5.51 -12.78 -1.58
CA ILE A 81 4.48 -11.88 -1.02
C ILE A 81 5.15 -10.80 -0.17
N ALA A 82 6.11 -11.16 0.68
CA ALA A 82 6.88 -10.20 1.47
C ALA A 82 7.67 -9.23 0.59
N ALA A 83 8.30 -9.72 -0.49
CA ALA A 83 9.01 -8.88 -1.45
C ALA A 83 8.07 -7.90 -2.18
N ALA A 84 6.87 -8.36 -2.56
CA ALA A 84 5.85 -7.50 -3.18
C ALA A 84 5.32 -6.44 -2.21
N GLN A 85 5.08 -6.81 -0.95
CA GLN A 85 4.70 -5.87 0.11
C GLN A 85 5.76 -4.77 0.31
N HIS A 86 7.03 -5.18 0.35
CA HIS A 86 8.15 -4.26 0.47
C HIS A 86 8.27 -3.33 -0.74
N ALA A 87 8.06 -3.85 -1.96
CA ALA A 87 8.02 -3.04 -3.16
C ALA A 87 6.85 -2.03 -3.14
N ALA A 88 5.67 -2.44 -2.69
CA ALA A 88 4.52 -1.56 -2.53
C ALA A 88 4.77 -0.45 -1.50
N GLU A 89 5.48 -0.75 -0.41
CA GLU A 89 5.86 0.25 0.60
C GLU A 89 6.77 1.34 0.01
N ARG A 90 7.79 0.96 -0.77
CA ARG A 90 8.67 1.92 -1.46
C ARG A 90 7.90 2.85 -2.40
N LEU A 91 6.99 2.28 -3.19
CA LEU A 91 6.15 3.05 -4.11
C LEU A 91 5.22 4.00 -3.36
N ARG A 92 4.64 3.55 -2.25
CA ARG A 92 3.79 4.37 -1.39
C ARG A 92 4.56 5.52 -0.75
N ALA A 93 5.80 5.29 -0.34
CA ALA A 93 6.70 6.32 0.17
C ALA A 93 7.19 7.28 -0.93
N GLY A 94 6.83 7.02 -2.20
CA GLY A 94 7.21 7.86 -3.34
C GLY A 94 8.70 7.78 -3.67
N ILE A 95 9.38 6.70 -3.29
CA ILE A 95 10.82 6.53 -3.49
C ILE A 95 11.11 6.25 -4.96
N HIS A 96 12.06 6.98 -5.54
CA HIS A 96 12.51 6.70 -6.90
C HIS A 96 13.34 5.39 -6.93
N PRO A 97 13.24 4.54 -7.98
CA PRO A 97 13.95 3.26 -8.02
C PRO A 97 15.46 3.31 -7.80
N SER A 98 16.12 4.40 -8.19
CA SER A 98 17.56 4.60 -7.94
C SER A 98 17.92 4.65 -6.46
N ASP A 99 16.95 5.01 -5.60
CA ASP A 99 17.17 5.29 -4.19
C ASP A 99 16.63 4.17 -3.28
N PHE A 100 16.14 3.07 -3.86
CA PHE A 100 15.63 1.92 -3.11
C PHE A 100 16.64 1.40 -2.10
N SER A 101 17.92 1.23 -2.48
CA SER A 101 18.95 0.76 -1.56
C SER A 101 19.16 1.69 -0.37
N ALA A 102 19.07 3.01 -0.57
CA ALA A 102 19.19 3.98 0.51
C ALA A 102 17.98 3.96 1.45
N TYR A 103 16.78 3.76 0.89
CA TYR A 103 15.56 3.59 1.67
C TYR A 103 15.58 2.28 2.48
N ASP A 104 15.94 1.17 1.85
CA ASP A 104 16.05 -0.15 2.50
C ASP A 104 17.09 -0.15 3.62
N ALA A 105 18.20 0.56 3.43
CA ALA A 105 19.24 0.73 4.44
C ALA A 105 18.82 1.69 5.58
N GLY A 106 17.65 2.32 5.50
CA GLY A 106 17.16 3.30 6.46
C GLY A 106 17.91 4.63 6.44
N LEU A 107 18.66 4.91 5.36
CA LEU A 107 19.41 6.16 5.18
C LEU A 107 18.48 7.32 4.81
N MET A 108 17.38 7.03 4.12
CA MET A 108 16.33 7.99 3.78
C MET A 108 14.95 7.47 4.17
N SER A 109 14.01 8.39 4.38
CA SER A 109 12.59 8.08 4.65
C SER A 109 11.62 8.61 3.58
N GLY A 110 12.14 9.31 2.57
CA GLY A 110 11.36 9.96 1.53
C GLY A 110 12.06 11.19 0.98
N TYR A 111 11.28 12.08 0.36
CA TYR A 111 11.75 13.40 -0.10
C TYR A 111 11.02 14.52 0.65
N ASN A 112 11.69 15.66 0.79
CA ASN A 112 11.07 16.91 1.22
C ASN A 112 10.28 17.52 0.06
N GLY A 113 9.50 18.56 0.35
CA GLY A 113 8.67 19.24 -0.67
C GLY A 113 9.48 19.92 -1.79
N ASP A 114 10.77 20.16 -1.58
CA ASP A 114 11.72 20.69 -2.55
C ASP A 114 12.47 19.60 -3.35
N GLY A 115 12.16 18.31 -3.11
CA GLY A 115 12.79 17.17 -3.75
C GLY A 115 14.11 16.71 -3.10
N THR A 116 14.57 17.36 -2.03
CA THR A 116 15.76 16.92 -1.29
C THR A 116 15.49 15.67 -0.46
N HIS A 117 16.54 14.90 -0.15
CA HIS A 117 16.41 13.67 0.63
C HIS A 117 15.97 13.97 2.06
N LYS A 118 14.89 13.33 2.50
CA LYS A 118 14.48 13.32 3.89
C LYS A 118 15.28 12.23 4.62
N PRO A 119 16.12 12.57 5.61
CA PRO A 119 16.94 11.58 6.29
C PRO A 119 16.08 10.51 6.97
N GLY A 120 16.56 9.26 6.93
CA GLY A 120 16.00 8.14 7.66
C GLY A 120 16.64 8.00 9.04
N LEU A 121 16.14 7.03 9.83
CA LEU A 121 16.63 6.74 11.19
C LEU A 121 18.14 6.48 11.25
N ASN A 122 18.70 5.81 10.24
CA ASN A 122 20.14 5.55 10.18
C ASN A 122 20.90 6.74 9.61
N GLY A 123 20.33 7.49 8.66
CA GLY A 123 20.94 8.72 8.11
C GLY A 123 21.11 9.84 9.15
N ALA A 124 20.14 9.97 10.07
CA ALA A 124 20.22 10.94 11.16
C ALA A 124 21.35 10.65 12.16
N LYS A 125 21.76 9.38 12.31
CA LYS A 125 22.85 8.98 13.22
C LYS A 125 24.25 9.30 12.67
N ILE A 126 24.40 9.40 11.34
CA ILE A 126 25.69 9.63 10.68
C ILE A 126 26.09 11.12 10.74
N ASN A 127 25.10 12.02 10.78
CA ASN A 127 25.33 13.48 10.80
C ASN A 127 25.38 14.07 12.22
N ALA A 128 25.38 13.23 13.26
CA ALA A 128 25.39 13.64 14.67
C ALA A 128 26.76 13.52 15.35
N ASN A 129 27.85 13.37 14.57
CA ASN A 129 29.24 13.33 15.05
C ASN A 129 30.05 14.50 14.49
#